data_AF-A0A1G9V116-F1
#
_entry.id   AF-A0A1G9V116-F1
#
_cell.length_a   1.000
_cell.length_b   1.000
_cell.length_c   1.000
_cell.angle_alpha   90.00
_cell.angle_beta   90.00
_cell.angle_gamma   90.00
#
_symmetry.space_group_name_H-M   'P 1'
#
loop_
_entity.id
_entity.type
_entity.pdbx_description
1 polymer ?
#
loop_
_entity_poly.entity_id
_entity_poly.type
_entity_poly.pdbx_seq_one_letter_code
_entity_poly.pdbx_strand_id
1 'polypeptide(L)'
;MSSDFPRILTLLRKEKGITQKDAATALDISQALLSHYEKGIRECGLDFLVKCAKYYEVSCDYLLGLSPDRTGTTITVDEIPEPELMGKENTYRGSILPTLSKKLIANSLNILFDLLQKNPNNALITEVSSFLMLAVYRMFRVIYSSNPKNQDSMFTVPKYLSQGYASSAMSLCEARAAALLNGEKVEGLTPVKDNSCYAMTSQSLSASYPLFASSLFNLIQNSEAKIGYQDQKGKK
;
A
#
# COMPACT_ATOMS: atom_id res chain seq x y z
N MET A 1 -15.98 -5.68 -18.60
CA MET A 1 -15.51 -4.29 -18.63
C MET A 1 -15.87 -3.65 -17.29
N SER A 2 -15.00 -2.79 -16.77
CA SER A 2 -14.92 -2.40 -15.36
C SER A 2 -16.24 -1.85 -14.82
N SER A 3 -16.82 -2.51 -13.81
CA SER A 3 -18.01 -2.06 -13.09
C SER A 3 -17.78 -0.80 -12.24
N ASP A 4 -16.56 -0.27 -12.26
CA ASP A 4 -16.11 0.80 -11.38
C ASP A 4 -16.49 2.19 -11.86
N PHE A 5 -16.51 2.46 -13.17
CA PHE A 5 -16.87 3.79 -13.68
C PHE A 5 -18.28 4.26 -13.28
N PRO A 6 -19.37 3.45 -13.46
CA PRO A 6 -20.71 3.83 -13.00
C PRO A 6 -20.78 4.12 -11.49
N ARG A 7 -20.06 3.30 -10.71
CA ARG A 7 -20.00 3.42 -9.25
C ARG A 7 -19.27 4.69 -8.81
N ILE A 8 -18.10 4.97 -9.41
CA ILE A 8 -17.27 6.14 -9.10
C ILE A 8 -17.95 7.42 -9.53
N LEU A 9 -18.61 7.43 -10.70
CA LEU A 9 -19.40 8.58 -11.17
C LEU A 9 -20.55 8.90 -10.21
N THR A 10 -21.28 7.87 -9.76
CA THR A 10 -22.35 8.02 -8.76
C THR A 10 -21.80 8.55 -7.43
N LEU A 11 -20.64 8.07 -7.01
CA LEU A 11 -19.98 8.48 -5.77
C LEU A 11 -19.58 9.95 -5.83
N LEU A 12 -18.88 10.39 -6.90
CA LEU A 12 -18.45 11.77 -7.07
C LEU A 12 -19.61 12.76 -7.10
N ARG A 13 -20.73 12.38 -7.74
CA ARG A 13 -21.94 13.20 -7.72
C ARG A 13 -22.49 13.35 -6.29
N LYS A 14 -22.55 12.26 -5.53
CA LYS A 14 -23.04 12.26 -4.15
C LYS A 14 -22.13 13.05 -3.22
N GLU A 15 -20.82 12.98 -3.41
CA GLU A 15 -19.84 13.78 -2.64
C GLU A 15 -19.99 15.28 -2.88
N LYS A 16 -20.27 15.70 -4.12
CA LYS A 16 -20.60 17.11 -4.42
C LYS A 16 -21.98 17.53 -3.91
N GLY A 17 -22.80 16.61 -3.41
CA GLY A 17 -24.14 16.91 -2.86
C GLY A 17 -25.18 17.37 -3.89
N ILE A 18 -24.98 17.07 -5.18
CA ILE A 18 -25.81 17.58 -6.28
C ILE A 18 -26.77 16.51 -6.84
N THR A 19 -27.89 16.96 -7.43
CA THR A 19 -28.85 16.04 -8.06
C THR A 19 -28.35 15.54 -9.41
N GLN A 20 -28.94 14.46 -9.93
CA GLN A 20 -28.62 14.00 -11.30
C GLN A 20 -28.95 15.06 -12.36
N LYS A 21 -29.96 15.90 -12.12
CA LYS A 21 -30.34 16.98 -13.05
C LYS A 21 -29.27 18.08 -13.07
N ASP A 22 -28.75 18.45 -11.90
CA ASP A 22 -27.73 19.50 -11.78
C ASP A 22 -26.39 19.03 -12.37
N ALA A 23 -25.99 17.79 -12.07
CA ALA A 23 -24.80 17.18 -12.65
C ALA A 23 -24.89 17.03 -14.17
N ALA A 24 -26.04 16.61 -14.70
CA ALA A 24 -26.25 16.46 -16.13
C ALA A 24 -26.18 17.82 -16.86
N THR A 25 -26.76 18.85 -16.26
CA THR A 25 -26.69 20.23 -16.78
C THR A 25 -25.24 20.73 -16.81
N ALA A 26 -24.48 20.51 -15.73
CA ALA A 26 -23.08 20.94 -15.65
C ALA A 26 -22.14 20.15 -16.58
N LEU A 27 -22.48 18.90 -16.89
CA LEU A 27 -21.73 18.03 -17.81
C LEU A 27 -22.23 18.12 -19.27
N ASP A 28 -23.21 19.00 -19.54
CA ASP A 28 -23.78 19.23 -20.86
C ASP A 28 -24.35 17.95 -21.51
N ILE A 29 -25.16 17.21 -20.73
CA ILE A 29 -25.88 16.01 -21.18
C ILE A 29 -27.30 15.96 -20.61
N SER A 30 -28.14 15.06 -21.13
CA SER A 30 -29.48 14.86 -20.57
C SER A 30 -29.43 14.06 -19.25
N GLN A 31 -30.36 14.36 -18.34
CA GLN A 31 -30.48 13.66 -17.05
C GLN A 31 -30.74 12.15 -17.23
N ALA A 32 -31.48 11.76 -18.27
CA ALA A 32 -31.68 10.36 -18.63
C ALA A 32 -30.36 9.68 -19.05
N LEU A 33 -29.51 10.38 -19.81
CA LEU A 33 -28.21 9.85 -20.24
C LEU A 33 -27.26 9.66 -19.06
N LEU A 34 -27.20 10.63 -18.13
CA LEU A 34 -26.40 10.49 -16.89
C LEU A 34 -26.88 9.29 -16.06
N SER A 35 -28.19 9.09 -15.94
CA SER A 35 -28.78 7.95 -15.22
C SER A 35 -28.38 6.61 -15.84
N HIS A 36 -28.31 6.52 -17.18
CA HIS A 36 -27.83 5.31 -17.86
C HIS A 36 -26.33 5.06 -17.61
N TYR A 37 -25.51 6.10 -17.55
CA TYR A 37 -24.08 5.99 -17.20
C TYR A 37 -23.87 5.55 -15.75
N GLU A 38 -24.56 6.17 -14.78
CA GLU A 38 -24.46 5.82 -13.35
C GLU A 38 -24.95 4.40 -13.03
N LYS A 39 -25.89 3.87 -13.82
CA LYS A 39 -26.38 2.48 -13.69
C LYS A 39 -25.56 1.46 -14.50
N GLY A 40 -24.59 1.92 -15.29
CA GLY A 40 -23.81 1.04 -16.18
C GLY A 40 -24.61 0.42 -17.32
N ILE A 41 -25.76 1.01 -17.68
CA ILE A 41 -26.63 0.54 -18.77
C ILE A 41 -26.03 0.90 -20.14
N ARG A 42 -25.28 2.02 -20.20
CA ARG A 42 -24.63 2.52 -21.41
C ARG A 42 -23.19 2.89 -21.11
N GLU A 43 -22.30 2.61 -22.05
CA GLU A 43 -20.92 3.08 -21.99
C GLU A 43 -20.81 4.53 -22.48
N CYS A 44 -19.93 5.31 -21.86
CA CYS A 44 -19.67 6.69 -22.23
C CYS A 44 -18.50 6.78 -23.22
N GLY A 45 -18.52 7.82 -24.07
CA GLY A 45 -17.40 8.12 -24.96
C GLY A 45 -16.27 8.87 -24.24
N LEU A 46 -15.10 8.93 -24.90
CA LEU A 46 -13.91 9.62 -24.39
C LEU A 46 -14.17 11.10 -24.07
N ASP A 47 -14.95 11.79 -24.90
CA ASP A 47 -15.29 13.20 -24.68
C ASP A 47 -16.05 13.43 -23.37
N PHE A 48 -16.96 12.51 -23.03
CA PHE A 48 -17.70 12.57 -21.77
C PHE A 48 -16.79 12.27 -20.58
N LEU A 49 -15.92 11.27 -20.69
CA LEU A 49 -14.96 10.91 -19.65
C LEU A 49 -14.06 12.10 -19.29
N VAL A 50 -13.53 12.81 -20.30
CA VAL A 50 -12.68 14.01 -20.10
C VAL A 50 -13.48 15.16 -19.48
N LYS A 51 -14.74 15.37 -19.90
CA LYS A 51 -15.62 16.36 -19.27
C LYS A 51 -15.86 16.06 -17.79
N CYS A 52 -16.13 14.80 -17.45
CA CYS A 52 -16.30 14.36 -16.06
C CYS A 52 -15.04 14.57 -15.23
N ALA A 53 -13.87 14.19 -15.76
CA ALA A 53 -12.58 14.35 -15.08
C ALA A 53 -12.35 15.81 -14.66
N LYS A 54 -12.53 16.74 -15.61
CA LYS A 54 -12.40 18.18 -15.36
C LYS A 54 -13.44 18.69 -14.37
N TYR A 55 -14.70 18.28 -14.51
CA TYR A 55 -15.79 18.76 -13.65
C TYR A 55 -15.66 18.30 -12.19
N TYR A 56 -15.20 17.08 -11.96
CA TYR A 56 -15.02 16.52 -10.63
C TYR A 56 -13.60 16.71 -10.06
N GLU A 57 -12.72 17.39 -10.81
CA GLU A 57 -11.30 17.60 -10.44
C GLU A 57 -10.59 16.29 -10.09
N VAL A 58 -10.87 15.26 -10.89
CA VAL A 58 -10.25 13.94 -10.78
C VAL A 58 -9.63 13.53 -12.10
N SER A 59 -8.73 12.57 -12.07
CA SER A 59 -8.17 11.99 -13.30
C SER A 59 -9.13 11.02 -13.99
N CYS A 60 -8.83 10.77 -15.26
CA CYS A 60 -9.48 9.69 -16.00
C CYS A 60 -9.15 8.31 -15.39
N ASP A 61 -7.94 8.13 -14.87
CA ASP A 61 -7.50 6.89 -14.22
C ASP A 61 -8.32 6.61 -12.95
N TYR A 62 -8.63 7.64 -12.16
CA TYR A 62 -9.52 7.52 -11.01
C TYR A 62 -10.95 7.21 -11.44
N LEU A 63 -11.49 7.90 -12.44
CA LEU A 63 -12.84 7.64 -12.95
C LEU A 63 -13.02 6.21 -13.47
N LEU A 64 -11.99 5.65 -14.10
CA LEU A 64 -12.00 4.30 -14.64
C LEU A 64 -11.69 3.22 -13.59
N GLY A 65 -11.38 3.60 -12.35
CA GLY A 65 -10.99 2.69 -11.27
C GLY A 65 -9.58 2.09 -11.44
N LEU A 66 -8.73 2.73 -12.25
CA LEU A 66 -7.35 2.34 -12.51
C LEU A 66 -6.36 2.91 -11.48
N SER A 67 -6.73 3.97 -10.76
CA SER A 67 -5.96 4.55 -9.67
C SER A 67 -6.83 4.83 -8.44
N PRO A 68 -6.37 4.53 -7.21
CA PRO A 68 -7.07 4.90 -5.98
C PRO A 68 -6.92 6.40 -5.64
N ASP A 69 -6.03 7.12 -6.33
CA ASP A 69 -5.74 8.54 -6.07
C ASP A 69 -6.51 9.47 -7.02
N ARG A 70 -7.12 10.52 -6.48
CA ARG A 70 -8.02 11.43 -7.22
C ARG A 70 -7.30 12.16 -8.34
N THR A 71 -6.04 12.51 -8.16
CA THR A 71 -5.22 13.23 -9.15
C THR A 71 -4.75 12.35 -10.30
N GLY A 72 -4.96 11.03 -10.25
CA GLY A 72 -4.50 10.11 -11.30
C GLY A 72 -3.00 9.98 -11.39
N THR A 73 -2.32 10.30 -10.31
CA THR A 73 -0.93 9.99 -10.12
C THR A 73 -0.81 8.46 -10.09
N THR A 74 -0.67 7.88 -11.29
CA THR A 74 0.09 6.66 -11.44
C THR A 74 1.47 7.00 -10.94
N ILE A 75 1.90 6.34 -9.86
CA ILE A 75 3.20 6.56 -9.23
C ILE A 75 4.27 6.32 -10.30
N THR A 76 4.72 7.39 -10.96
CA THR A 76 5.94 7.35 -11.75
C THR A 76 7.09 7.42 -10.77
N VAL A 77 8.16 6.71 -11.12
CA VAL A 77 9.33 6.52 -10.26
C VAL A 77 9.88 7.86 -9.77
N ASP A 78 9.64 8.98 -10.44
CA ASP A 78 10.33 10.25 -10.15
C ASP A 78 9.72 11.10 -9.02
N GLU A 79 8.53 10.78 -8.49
CA GLU A 79 7.86 11.60 -7.44
C GLU A 79 7.94 11.02 -6.01
N ILE A 80 8.55 9.85 -5.85
CA ILE A 80 8.78 9.25 -4.53
C ILE A 80 10.10 9.79 -3.98
N PRO A 81 10.11 10.38 -2.77
CA PRO A 81 11.34 10.84 -2.13
C PRO A 81 12.36 9.71 -2.14
N GLU A 82 13.53 9.99 -2.70
CA GLU A 82 14.63 9.05 -2.61
C GLU A 82 15.02 8.92 -1.14
N PRO A 83 15.15 7.70 -0.59
CA PRO A 83 15.85 7.55 0.68
C PRO A 83 17.25 8.13 0.49
N GLU A 84 17.56 9.17 1.27
CA GLU A 84 18.73 10.01 1.10
C GLU A 84 20.02 9.17 0.99
N LEU A 85 20.67 9.30 -0.17
CA LEU A 85 22.09 9.09 -0.45
C LEU A 85 22.71 7.71 -0.10
N MET A 86 22.64 6.78 -1.06
CA MET A 86 23.78 5.91 -1.39
C MET A 86 24.10 6.07 -2.88
N GLY A 87 25.30 6.58 -3.16
CA GLY A 87 25.66 7.31 -4.37
C GLY A 87 25.52 6.55 -5.70
N LYS A 88 25.30 7.35 -6.75
CA LYS A 88 25.84 7.24 -8.13
C LYS A 88 26.12 5.87 -8.77
N GLU A 89 25.50 4.77 -8.36
CA GLU A 89 25.71 3.44 -8.97
C GLU A 89 24.47 2.83 -9.63
N ASN A 90 23.33 3.53 -9.70
CA ASN A 90 22.23 3.06 -10.53
C ASN A 90 22.29 3.70 -11.91
N THR A 91 23.21 3.21 -12.74
CA THR A 91 22.95 3.19 -14.18
C THR A 91 21.77 2.24 -14.39
N TYR A 92 20.55 2.80 -14.35
CA TYR A 92 19.28 2.10 -14.45
C TYR A 92 19.26 1.18 -15.68
N ARG A 93 19.32 -0.14 -15.46
CA ARG A 93 19.14 -1.19 -16.48
C ARG A 93 18.08 -2.22 -16.05
N GLY A 94 16.94 -1.76 -15.53
CA GLY A 94 15.90 -2.64 -15.01
C GLY A 94 14.48 -2.21 -15.38
N SER A 95 13.58 -3.20 -15.44
CA SER A 95 12.12 -3.02 -15.60
C SER A 95 11.56 -2.09 -14.50
N ILE A 96 10.46 -1.40 -14.80
CA ILE A 96 9.77 -0.44 -13.91
C ILE A 96 9.33 -1.12 -12.59
N LEU A 97 9.02 -2.42 -12.64
CA LEU A 97 8.40 -3.15 -11.54
C LEU A 97 9.31 -3.28 -10.30
N PRO A 98 10.56 -3.77 -10.38
CA PRO A 98 11.49 -3.77 -9.25
C PRO A 98 11.67 -2.39 -8.58
N THR A 99 11.75 -1.34 -9.40
CA THR A 99 11.94 0.03 -8.91
C THR A 99 10.70 0.52 -8.15
N LEU A 100 9.51 0.30 -8.70
CA LEU A 100 8.25 0.63 -8.04
C LEU A 100 8.10 -0.15 -6.73
N SER A 101 8.28 -1.47 -6.75
CA SER A 101 8.17 -2.31 -5.55
C SER A 101 9.16 -1.88 -4.45
N LYS A 102 10.41 -1.58 -4.82
CA LYS A 102 11.41 -1.08 -3.87
C LYS A 102 10.95 0.22 -3.22
N LYS A 103 10.41 1.15 -4.01
CA LYS A 103 9.94 2.46 -3.53
C LYS A 103 8.73 2.35 -2.60
N LEU A 104 7.74 1.53 -2.97
CA LEU A 104 6.58 1.25 -2.11
C LEU A 104 7.02 0.69 -0.75
N ILE A 105 7.94 -0.28 -0.75
CA ILE A 105 8.46 -0.90 0.46
C ILE A 105 9.25 0.12 1.30
N ALA A 106 10.22 0.81 0.71
CA ALA A 106 11.10 1.74 1.43
C ALA A 106 10.32 2.88 2.11
N ASN A 107 9.38 3.51 1.39
CA ASN A 107 8.56 4.58 1.94
C ASN A 107 7.65 4.10 3.07
N SER A 108 7.08 2.91 2.92
CA SER A 108 6.24 2.32 3.96
C SER A 108 7.05 1.97 5.22
N LEU A 109 8.31 1.55 5.06
CA LEU A 109 9.22 1.33 6.17
C LEU A 109 9.53 2.63 6.93
N ASN A 110 9.70 3.76 6.24
CA ASN A 110 9.90 5.05 6.91
C ASN A 110 8.72 5.39 7.84
N ILE A 111 7.48 5.21 7.37
CA ILE A 111 6.29 5.41 8.22
C ILE A 111 6.30 4.45 9.41
N LEU A 112 6.56 3.16 9.17
CA LEU A 112 6.56 2.16 10.23
C LEU A 112 7.60 2.48 11.32
N PHE A 113 8.82 2.87 10.93
CA PHE A 113 9.87 3.19 11.89
C PHE A 113 9.63 4.53 12.60
N ASP A 114 9.06 5.53 11.93
CA ASP A 114 8.63 6.76 12.59
C ASP A 114 7.53 6.49 13.63
N LEU A 115 6.56 5.63 13.30
CA LEU A 115 5.56 5.18 14.27
C LEU A 115 6.23 4.53 15.48
N LEU A 116 7.15 3.58 15.28
CA LEU A 116 7.89 2.94 16.38
C LEU A 116 8.64 3.94 17.26
N GLN A 117 9.12 5.05 16.71
CA GLN A 117 9.80 6.10 17.48
C GLN A 117 8.85 6.92 18.36
N LYS A 118 7.54 6.99 18.04
CA LYS A 118 6.55 7.70 18.87
C LYS A 118 6.39 7.12 20.26
N ASN A 119 6.67 5.82 20.43
CA ASN A 119 6.81 5.19 21.74
C ASN A 119 8.07 4.33 21.77
N PRO A 120 9.21 4.90 22.24
CA PRO A 120 10.51 4.25 22.17
C PRO A 120 10.58 3.07 23.14
N ASN A 121 10.10 1.91 22.69
CA ASN A 121 10.26 0.64 23.35
C ASN A 121 11.28 -0.20 22.57
N ASN A 122 12.48 -0.33 23.13
CA ASN A 122 13.60 -1.04 22.49
C ASN A 122 13.28 -2.49 22.17
N ALA A 123 12.47 -3.17 23.00
CA ALA A 123 12.06 -4.54 22.73
C ALA A 123 11.16 -4.61 21.50
N LEU A 124 10.15 -3.75 21.40
CA LEU A 124 9.27 -3.68 20.24
C LEU A 124 10.04 -3.33 18.96
N ILE A 125 10.90 -2.31 19.02
CA ILE A 125 11.74 -1.89 17.89
C ILE A 125 12.62 -3.07 17.42
N THR A 126 13.22 -3.79 18.36
CA THR A 126 14.08 -4.94 18.06
C THR A 126 13.31 -6.06 17.39
N GLU A 127 12.14 -6.43 17.90
CA GLU A 127 11.34 -7.53 17.35
C GLU A 127 10.80 -7.20 15.95
N VAL A 128 10.27 -5.98 15.75
CA VAL A 128 9.80 -5.54 14.42
C VAL A 128 10.97 -5.44 13.42
N SER A 129 12.11 -4.89 13.83
CA SER A 129 13.30 -4.82 12.97
C SER A 129 13.82 -6.21 12.58
N SER A 130 13.86 -7.13 13.55
CA SER A 130 14.34 -8.50 13.35
C SER A 130 13.44 -9.25 12.37
N PHE A 131 12.12 -9.10 12.47
CA PHE A 131 11.18 -9.66 11.52
C PHE A 131 11.48 -9.22 10.07
N LEU A 132 11.68 -7.92 9.86
CA LEU A 132 11.93 -7.35 8.53
C LEU A 132 13.30 -7.77 7.98
N MET A 133 14.34 -7.79 8.83
CA MET A 133 15.66 -8.30 8.44
C MET A 133 15.60 -9.78 8.04
N LEU A 134 14.84 -10.60 8.77
CA LEU A 134 14.63 -12.01 8.43
C LEU A 134 13.85 -12.18 7.12
N ALA A 135 12.87 -11.32 6.83
CA ALA A 135 12.17 -11.32 5.55
C ALA A 135 13.13 -11.05 4.38
N VAL A 136 14.00 -10.04 4.51
CA VAL A 136 15.03 -9.73 3.50
C VAL A 136 16.01 -10.89 3.37
N TYR A 137 16.52 -11.41 4.48
CA TYR A 137 17.41 -12.57 4.50
C TYR A 137 16.77 -13.77 3.79
N ARG A 138 15.51 -14.08 4.06
CA ARG A 138 14.80 -15.21 3.44
C ARG A 138 14.66 -15.03 1.93
N MET A 139 14.26 -13.86 1.46
CA MET A 139 14.15 -13.58 0.01
C MET A 139 15.52 -13.57 -0.67
N PHE A 140 16.53 -13.00 -0.02
CA PHE A 140 17.91 -13.04 -0.50
C PHE A 140 18.44 -14.47 -0.60
N ARG A 141 18.20 -15.32 0.41
CA ARG A 141 18.60 -16.73 0.40
C ARG A 141 17.97 -17.49 -0.76
N VAL A 142 16.71 -17.23 -1.10
CA VAL A 142 16.04 -17.85 -2.26
C VAL A 142 16.77 -17.48 -3.56
N ILE A 143 17.01 -16.19 -3.78
CA ILE A 143 17.70 -15.69 -4.99
C ILE A 143 19.14 -16.21 -5.04
N TYR A 144 19.90 -16.06 -3.96
CA TYR A 144 21.29 -16.46 -3.87
C TYR A 144 21.46 -17.97 -4.07
N SER A 145 20.57 -18.78 -3.49
CA SER A 145 20.67 -20.24 -3.60
C SER A 145 20.26 -20.80 -4.97
N SER A 146 19.81 -19.94 -5.90
CA SER A 146 19.43 -20.33 -7.26
C SER A 146 20.63 -20.60 -8.17
N ASN A 147 21.79 -20.01 -7.88
CA ASN A 147 23.00 -20.16 -8.68
C ASN A 147 24.05 -21.01 -7.94
N PRO A 148 24.36 -22.23 -8.42
CA PRO A 148 25.36 -23.11 -7.79
C PRO A 148 26.80 -22.56 -7.79
N LYS A 149 27.09 -21.50 -8.58
CA LYS A 149 28.42 -20.86 -8.60
C LYS A 149 28.67 -19.94 -7.41
N ASN A 150 27.64 -19.67 -6.61
CA ASN A 150 27.75 -18.78 -5.48
C ASN A 150 28.51 -19.43 -4.31
N GLN A 151 29.15 -18.62 -3.48
CA GLN A 151 30.00 -19.09 -2.38
C GLN A 151 29.17 -19.50 -1.16
N ASP A 152 29.24 -20.78 -0.79
CA ASP A 152 28.45 -21.30 0.33
C ASP A 152 28.92 -20.79 1.71
N SER A 153 30.15 -20.31 1.86
CA SER A 153 30.70 -19.87 3.15
C SER A 153 30.09 -18.57 3.70
N MET A 154 29.22 -17.90 2.94
CA MET A 154 28.50 -16.70 3.42
C MET A 154 27.46 -17.04 4.50
N PHE A 155 27.07 -18.32 4.64
CA PHE A 155 26.00 -18.72 5.53
C PHE A 155 26.36 -19.84 6.48
N THR A 156 26.09 -19.61 7.76
CA THR A 156 26.18 -20.66 8.79
C THR A 156 24.99 -21.63 8.71
N VAL A 157 23.80 -21.15 8.33
CA VAL A 157 22.59 -21.98 8.26
C VAL A 157 22.55 -22.75 6.93
N PRO A 158 22.46 -24.10 6.95
CA PRO A 158 22.37 -24.91 5.74
C PRO A 158 21.17 -24.52 4.85
N LYS A 159 21.33 -24.63 3.53
CA LYS A 159 20.30 -24.23 2.54
C LYS A 159 18.94 -24.87 2.83
N TYR A 160 18.89 -26.18 3.08
CA TYR A 160 17.66 -26.92 3.33
C TYR A 160 16.96 -26.55 4.66
N LEU A 161 17.71 -26.00 5.63
CA LEU A 161 17.16 -25.53 6.91
C LEU A 161 16.76 -24.06 6.88
N SER A 162 17.39 -23.25 6.03
CA SER A 162 17.28 -21.79 6.06
C SER A 162 15.85 -21.25 6.00
N GLN A 163 14.98 -21.86 5.20
CA GLN A 163 13.59 -21.41 5.06
C GLN A 163 12.76 -21.69 6.32
N GLY A 164 12.92 -22.87 6.91
CA GLY A 164 12.22 -23.27 8.14
C GLY A 164 12.65 -22.41 9.33
N TYR A 165 13.96 -22.28 9.53
CA TYR A 165 14.52 -21.46 10.61
C TYR A 165 14.14 -19.99 10.48
N ALA A 166 14.25 -19.41 9.28
CA ALA A 166 13.86 -18.02 9.06
C ALA A 166 12.36 -17.81 9.32
N SER A 167 11.50 -18.70 8.82
CA SER A 167 10.05 -18.59 9.04
C SER A 167 9.69 -18.71 10.51
N SER A 168 10.29 -19.66 11.24
CA SER A 168 10.06 -19.83 12.68
C SER A 168 10.51 -18.60 13.47
N ALA A 169 11.69 -18.06 13.17
CA ALA A 169 12.20 -16.86 13.83
C ALA A 169 11.31 -15.63 13.53
N MET A 170 10.82 -15.49 12.29
CA MET A 170 9.87 -14.43 11.93
C MET A 170 8.57 -14.55 12.76
N SER A 171 7.97 -15.74 12.82
CA SER A 171 6.76 -15.96 13.62
C SER A 171 6.97 -15.67 15.10
N LEU A 172 8.15 -15.97 15.64
CA LEU A 172 8.49 -15.64 17.02
C LEU A 172 8.58 -14.12 17.25
N CYS A 173 9.25 -13.40 16.33
CA CYS A 173 9.34 -11.94 16.40
C CYS A 173 7.96 -11.28 16.33
N GLU A 174 7.11 -11.73 15.41
CA GLU A 174 5.73 -11.24 15.27
C GLU A 174 4.91 -11.48 16.54
N ALA A 175 4.95 -12.71 17.09
CA ALA A 175 4.23 -13.05 18.31
C ALA A 175 4.69 -12.22 19.52
N ARG A 176 6.01 -11.98 19.64
CA ARG A 176 6.56 -11.13 20.70
C ARG A 176 6.17 -9.68 20.52
N ALA A 177 6.27 -9.12 19.32
CA ALA A 177 5.85 -7.76 19.04
C ALA A 177 4.37 -7.54 19.38
N ALA A 178 3.50 -8.48 18.99
CA ALA A 178 2.09 -8.47 19.33
C ALA A 178 1.85 -8.54 20.85
N ALA A 179 2.54 -9.45 21.55
CA ALA A 179 2.46 -9.57 23.00
C ALA A 179 2.87 -8.25 23.70
N LEU A 180 3.98 -7.63 23.26
CA LEU A 180 4.44 -6.35 23.80
C LEU A 180 3.42 -5.23 23.63
N LEU A 181 2.77 -5.14 22.47
CA LEU A 181 1.74 -4.14 22.17
C LEU A 181 0.44 -4.35 22.95
N ASN A 182 0.13 -5.60 23.31
CA ASN A 182 -1.03 -5.96 24.12
C ASN A 182 -0.78 -5.86 25.64
N GLY A 183 0.43 -5.44 26.05
CA GLY A 183 0.78 -5.32 27.47
C GLY A 183 1.11 -6.66 28.15
N GLU A 184 1.27 -7.73 27.37
CA GLU A 184 1.55 -9.07 27.87
C GLU A 184 2.98 -9.18 28.39
N LYS A 185 3.17 -9.99 29.45
CA LYS A 185 4.49 -10.25 30.00
C LYS A 185 5.21 -11.30 29.16
N VAL A 186 6.23 -10.87 28.43
CA VAL A 186 7.18 -11.76 27.76
C VAL A 186 8.46 -11.82 28.59
N GLU A 187 9.01 -13.02 28.76
CA GLU A 187 10.25 -13.21 29.53
C GLU A 187 11.39 -12.33 29.00
N GLY A 188 11.97 -11.51 29.88
CA GLY A 188 13.07 -10.62 29.55
C GLY A 188 12.70 -9.37 28.74
N LEU A 189 11.43 -9.13 28.41
CA LEU A 189 11.01 -7.97 27.61
C LEU A 189 10.03 -7.08 28.37
N THR A 190 10.18 -5.76 28.18
CA THR A 190 9.31 -4.75 28.78
C THR A 190 8.11 -4.45 27.90
N PRO A 191 6.87 -4.68 28.36
CA PRO A 191 5.67 -4.41 27.56
C PRO A 191 5.48 -2.92 27.28
N VAL A 192 4.73 -2.62 26.22
CA VAL A 192 4.29 -1.26 25.89
C VAL A 192 3.19 -0.88 26.87
N LYS A 193 3.39 0.23 27.60
CA LYS A 193 2.44 0.68 28.64
C LYS A 193 1.23 1.43 28.06
N ASP A 194 1.44 2.16 26.98
CA ASP A 194 0.42 2.97 26.31
C ASP A 194 0.64 2.94 24.80
N ASN A 195 -0.34 2.42 24.06
CA ASN A 195 -0.29 2.29 22.61
C ASN A 195 -1.18 3.33 21.90
N SER A 196 -1.74 4.29 22.63
CA SER A 196 -2.62 5.35 22.09
C SER A 196 -1.96 6.20 21.01
N CYS A 197 -0.63 6.36 21.08
CA CYS A 197 0.19 7.05 20.07
C CYS A 197 0.14 6.40 18.66
N TYR A 198 -0.33 5.16 18.55
CA TYR A 198 -0.52 4.44 17.28
C TYR A 198 -1.93 4.60 16.71
N ALA A 199 -2.83 5.34 17.35
CA ALA A 199 -4.13 5.65 16.77
C ALA A 199 -3.97 6.43 15.46
N MET A 200 -4.52 5.91 14.36
CA MET A 200 -4.38 6.52 13.05
C MET A 200 -5.61 6.29 12.17
N THR A 201 -5.86 7.24 11.27
CA THR A 201 -6.83 7.16 10.18
C THR A 201 -6.12 7.38 8.85
N SER A 202 -6.78 7.06 7.74
CA SER A 202 -6.25 7.39 6.42
C SER A 202 -5.95 8.89 6.29
N GLN A 203 -6.82 9.74 6.83
CA GLN A 203 -6.63 11.19 6.84
C GLN A 203 -5.44 11.62 7.70
N SER A 204 -5.28 11.06 8.91
CA SER A 204 -4.15 11.42 9.78
C SER A 204 -2.82 10.92 9.20
N LEU A 205 -2.80 9.76 8.55
CA LEU A 205 -1.62 9.25 7.85
C LEU A 205 -1.21 10.14 6.67
N SER A 206 -2.17 10.54 5.82
CA SER A 206 -1.88 11.48 4.72
C SER A 206 -1.39 12.84 5.23
N ALA A 207 -1.93 13.31 6.36
CA ALA A 207 -1.52 14.58 6.96
C ALA A 207 -0.12 14.50 7.60
N SER A 208 0.19 13.41 8.31
CA SER A 208 1.48 13.23 8.97
C SER A 208 2.61 12.81 8.02
N TYR A 209 2.28 12.12 6.91
CA TYR A 209 3.25 11.57 5.97
C TYR A 209 2.88 11.88 4.52
N PRO A 210 2.77 13.16 4.11
CA PRO A 210 2.28 13.55 2.79
C PRO A 210 3.10 12.94 1.64
N LEU A 211 4.40 12.71 1.87
CA LEU A 211 5.31 12.14 0.87
C LEU A 211 5.32 10.61 0.80
N PHE A 212 4.84 9.91 1.83
CA PHE A 212 4.97 8.46 1.96
C PHE A 212 3.62 7.73 2.06
N ALA A 213 2.55 8.41 2.44
CA ALA A 213 1.24 7.80 2.68
C ALA A 213 0.68 7.08 1.44
N SER A 214 0.83 7.68 0.24
CA SER A 214 0.43 7.07 -1.02
C SER A 214 1.12 5.72 -1.24
N SER A 215 2.41 5.62 -0.91
CA SER A 215 3.18 4.37 -1.03
C SER A 215 2.70 3.30 -0.06
N LEU A 216 2.39 3.68 1.18
CA LEU A 216 1.84 2.77 2.18
C LEU A 216 0.46 2.24 1.77
N PHE A 217 -0.44 3.11 1.27
CA PHE A 217 -1.76 2.67 0.82
C PHE A 217 -1.66 1.70 -0.37
N ASN A 218 -0.76 1.97 -1.32
CA ASN A 218 -0.51 1.06 -2.43
C ASN A 218 0.12 -0.27 -1.95
N LEU A 219 1.02 -0.23 -0.97
CA LEU A 219 1.56 -1.44 -0.36
C LEU A 219 0.46 -2.29 0.30
N ILE A 220 -0.44 -1.66 1.06
CA ILE A 220 -1.58 -2.33 1.70
C ILE A 220 -2.49 -2.95 0.63
N GLN A 221 -2.91 -2.17 -0.36
CA GLN A 221 -3.79 -2.64 -1.43
C GLN A 221 -3.19 -3.83 -2.19
N ASN A 222 -1.91 -3.74 -2.57
CA ASN A 222 -1.22 -4.81 -3.28
C ASN A 222 -1.07 -6.08 -2.43
N SER A 223 -0.84 -5.91 -1.13
CA SER A 223 -0.71 -7.03 -0.18
C SER A 223 -2.05 -7.73 0.04
N GLU A 224 -3.12 -6.97 0.28
CA GLU A 224 -4.50 -7.49 0.43
C GLU A 224 -4.95 -8.24 -0.83
N ALA A 225 -4.70 -7.66 -2.01
CA ALA A 225 -4.99 -8.32 -3.28
C ALA A 225 -4.24 -9.65 -3.44
N LYS A 226 -3.01 -9.74 -2.92
CA LYS A 226 -2.21 -10.97 -2.95
C LYS A 226 -2.69 -12.02 -1.94
N ILE A 227 -3.18 -11.58 -0.78
CA ILE A 227 -3.77 -12.44 0.25
C ILE A 227 -5.09 -13.05 -0.24
N GLY A 228 -5.88 -12.27 -0.99
CA GLY A 228 -7.09 -12.76 -1.66
C GLY A 228 -8.24 -13.11 -0.70
N TYR A 229 -8.26 -12.51 0.49
CA TYR A 229 -9.36 -12.69 1.45
C TYR A 229 -10.65 -12.04 0.93
N GLN A 230 -11.73 -12.81 0.83
CA GLN A 230 -13.06 -12.30 0.47
C GLN A 230 -13.98 -12.35 1.69
N ASP A 231 -14.39 -11.19 2.18
CA ASP A 231 -15.35 -11.11 3.28
C ASP A 231 -16.74 -11.57 2.80
N GLN A 232 -17.25 -12.65 3.39
CA GLN A 232 -18.57 -13.20 3.07
C GLN A 232 -19.71 -12.44 3.76
N LYS A 233 -19.43 -11.36 4.51
CA LYS A 233 -20.43 -10.51 5.17
C LYS A 233 -21.18 -9.61 4.18
N GLY A 234 -22.04 -10.22 3.37
CA GLY A 234 -22.94 -9.51 2.46
C GLY A 234 -23.92 -10.40 1.71
N LYS A 235 -23.84 -11.73 1.85
CA LYS A 235 -24.83 -12.68 1.32
C LYS A 235 -25.72 -13.21 2.45
N LYS A 236 -26.63 -12.37 2.93
CA LYS A 236 -27.86 -12.80 3.59
C LYS A 236 -28.99 -11.91 3.12
#